data_AF-A0A0F8WTS7-F1
#
_entry.id   AF-A0A0F8WTS7-F1
#
_cell.length_a   1.000
_cell.length_b   1.000
_cell.length_c   1.000
_cell.angle_alpha   90.00
_cell.angle_beta   90.00
_cell.angle_gamma   90.00
#
_symmetry.space_group_name_H-M   'P 1'
#
loop_
_entity.id
_entity.type
_entity.pdbx_description
1 polymer ?
#
loop_
_entity_poly.entity_id
_entity_poly.type
_entity_poly.pdbx_seq_one_letter_code
_entity_poly.pdbx_strand_id
1 'polypeptide(L)'
;VQGTEDKVSLAAVNGPAMVTLAGDTDVIEQISEELEKQDVFNRLLQINVPFHCHHMEPLKEELLGALDSLKPSPTKIPFYSTVTGMVMDGRKLDNKYWYRNVRETVSFAPAIEELIKDGFNTFVELGPHPIHAMGINDLLDARQKNGVVVPSIRRQDEEKRTFLSSLGTLHTWGCKVHWQGYFGENQFVRLPTYPWQKERHWLETEEGRKTRLGSFIHPHLERKTTSARESHNIIWDIKLDKRTYPYIDDHKVQGPIVYPGAGHVELSISAALASFGEKFEFLEDLNFESALFLPDSGEPIHIQMDISHDGGDYFIYSRPRSENASWTMCSNGKMNHIKEVIKELGSPQEIIKAIANQQE
;
A
#
# COMPACT_ATOMS: atom_id res chain seq x y z
N VAL A 1 -25.29 6.36 48.40
CA VAL A 1 -24.27 6.60 49.43
C VAL A 1 -24.73 7.62 50.46
N GLN A 2 -25.43 8.69 50.06
CA GLN A 2 -25.98 9.64 51.04
C GLN A 2 -26.91 8.92 52.04
N GLY A 3 -26.60 9.02 53.34
CA GLY A 3 -27.31 8.30 54.42
C GLY A 3 -26.75 6.93 54.79
N THR A 4 -25.68 6.45 54.15
CA THR A 4 -24.98 5.19 54.48
C THR A 4 -23.46 5.37 54.57
N GLU A 5 -22.98 6.59 54.82
CA GLU A 5 -21.56 6.97 54.79
C GLU A 5 -20.71 6.26 55.86
N ASP A 6 -21.34 5.80 56.94
CA ASP A 6 -20.74 5.02 58.02
C ASP A 6 -20.53 3.55 57.64
N LYS A 7 -21.21 3.06 56.60
CA LYS A 7 -21.20 1.67 56.15
C LYS A 7 -20.62 1.46 54.76
N VAL A 8 -20.62 2.50 53.92
CA VAL A 8 -20.09 2.44 52.55
C VAL A 8 -19.27 3.68 52.26
N SER A 9 -18.09 3.47 51.70
CA SER A 9 -17.17 4.50 51.25
C SER A 9 -17.00 4.46 49.74
N LEU A 10 -16.74 5.63 49.15
CA LEU A 10 -16.17 5.71 47.80
C LEU A 10 -14.73 5.22 47.87
N ALA A 11 -14.47 4.01 47.38
CA ALA A 11 -13.18 3.35 47.48
C ALA A 11 -12.20 3.86 46.43
N ALA A 12 -12.66 4.07 45.19
CA ALA A 12 -11.81 4.53 44.10
C ALA A 12 -12.60 5.34 43.06
N VAL A 13 -11.91 6.31 42.46
CA VAL A 13 -12.35 7.02 41.24
C VAL A 13 -11.40 6.63 40.12
N ASN A 14 -11.79 5.65 39.31
CA ASN A 14 -10.94 5.01 38.29
C ASN A 14 -11.04 5.70 36.92
N GLY A 15 -12.11 6.45 36.67
CA GLY A 15 -12.34 7.21 35.44
C GLY A 15 -13.57 8.11 35.55
N PRO A 16 -13.87 8.93 34.52
CA PRO A 16 -14.98 9.89 34.54
C PRO A 16 -16.34 9.25 34.84
N ALA A 17 -16.56 8.03 34.38
CA ALA A 17 -17.78 7.25 34.60
C ALA A 17 -17.50 5.92 35.32
N MET A 18 -16.37 5.81 36.03
CA MET A 18 -15.94 4.55 36.64
C MET A 18 -15.49 4.77 38.08
N VAL A 19 -16.32 4.34 39.03
CA VAL A 19 -16.05 4.41 40.47
C VAL A 19 -16.19 3.04 41.13
N THR A 20 -15.56 2.87 42.29
CA THR A 20 -15.68 1.66 43.10
C THR A 20 -16.18 2.04 44.49
N LEU A 21 -17.17 1.30 44.98
CA LEU A 21 -17.67 1.41 46.35
C LEU A 21 -17.14 0.22 47.17
N ALA A 22 -16.84 0.46 48.45
CA ALA A 22 -16.47 -0.60 49.39
C ALA A 22 -17.10 -0.33 50.76
N GLY A 23 -17.47 -1.39 51.47
CA GLY A 23 -18.19 -1.27 52.74
C GLY A 23 -18.81 -2.58 53.18
N ASP A 24 -19.83 -2.46 54.02
CA ASP A 24 -20.62 -3.58 54.54
C ASP A 24 -21.33 -4.32 53.38
N THR A 25 -21.23 -5.66 53.38
CA THR A 25 -21.71 -6.51 52.28
C THR A 25 -23.19 -6.31 51.96
N ASP A 26 -24.04 -6.27 52.99
CA ASP A 26 -25.49 -6.11 52.85
C ASP A 26 -25.87 -4.78 52.19
N VAL A 27 -25.14 -3.70 52.50
CA VAL A 27 -25.37 -2.38 51.91
C VAL A 27 -24.87 -2.33 50.47
N ILE A 28 -23.72 -2.95 50.16
CA ILE A 28 -23.20 -3.03 48.79
C ILE A 28 -24.14 -3.85 47.90
N GLU A 29 -24.69 -4.97 48.39
CA GLU A 29 -25.67 -5.78 47.67
C GLU A 29 -26.95 -4.99 47.39
N GLN A 30 -27.49 -4.27 48.37
CA GLN A 30 -28.65 -3.39 48.17
C GLN A 30 -28.40 -2.29 47.12
N ILE A 31 -27.22 -1.68 47.12
CA ILE A 31 -26.84 -0.69 46.09
C ILE A 31 -26.76 -1.35 44.72
N SER A 32 -26.19 -2.56 44.63
CA SER A 32 -26.10 -3.34 43.39
C SER A 32 -27.48 -3.59 42.80
N GLU A 33 -28.42 -4.11 43.60
CA GLU A 33 -29.80 -4.39 43.17
C GLU A 33 -30.52 -3.13 42.69
N GLU A 34 -30.30 -2.00 43.36
CA GLU A 34 -30.92 -0.73 42.98
C GLU A 34 -30.34 -0.18 41.66
N LEU A 35 -29.03 -0.30 41.44
CA LEU A 35 -28.41 0.07 40.17
C LEU A 35 -28.86 -0.84 39.02
N GLU A 36 -29.07 -2.13 39.28
CA GLU A 36 -29.62 -3.07 38.29
C GLU A 36 -31.05 -2.70 37.87
N LYS A 37 -31.91 -2.30 38.83
CA LYS A 37 -33.26 -1.80 38.51
C LYS A 37 -33.25 -0.54 37.64
N GLN A 38 -32.19 0.24 37.72
CA GLN A 38 -32.01 1.49 36.97
C GLN A 38 -31.23 1.28 35.66
N ASP A 39 -30.90 0.03 35.29
CA ASP A 39 -30.09 -0.30 34.11
C ASP A 39 -28.70 0.38 34.11
N VAL A 40 -28.14 0.60 35.30
CA VAL A 40 -26.80 1.16 35.49
C VAL A 40 -25.81 0.01 35.63
N PHE A 41 -24.81 -0.02 34.75
CA PHE A 41 -23.75 -1.03 34.80
C PHE A 41 -23.06 -1.02 36.16
N ASN A 42 -23.05 -2.19 36.80
CA ASN A 42 -22.36 -2.42 38.04
C ASN A 42 -21.84 -3.88 38.07
N ARG A 43 -20.81 -4.11 38.87
CA ARG A 43 -20.19 -5.43 39.01
C ARG A 43 -19.66 -5.61 40.42
N LEU A 44 -20.17 -6.59 41.14
CA LEU A 44 -19.63 -7.01 42.42
C LEU A 44 -18.24 -7.65 42.24
N LEU A 45 -17.29 -7.19 43.05
CA LEU A 45 -15.93 -7.74 43.09
C LEU A 45 -15.85 -8.80 44.19
N GLN A 46 -15.41 -10.02 43.82
CA GLN A 46 -15.19 -11.10 44.77
C GLN A 46 -13.83 -10.91 45.47
N ILE A 47 -13.82 -10.02 46.47
CA ILE A 47 -12.65 -9.74 47.30
C ILE A 47 -12.97 -10.05 48.77
N ASN A 48 -12.00 -10.61 49.49
CA ASN A 48 -12.18 -11.01 50.88
C ASN A 48 -11.90 -9.88 51.89
N VAL A 49 -11.46 -8.72 51.41
CA VAL A 49 -11.10 -7.56 52.25
C VAL A 49 -11.58 -6.28 51.57
N PRO A 50 -12.49 -5.51 52.21
CA PRO A 50 -12.96 -4.23 51.69
C PRO A 50 -11.94 -3.14 52.04
N PHE A 51 -11.00 -2.88 51.12
CA PHE A 51 -10.06 -1.75 51.26
C PHE A 51 -10.76 -0.41 51.03
N HIS A 52 -10.13 0.68 51.48
CA HIS A 52 -10.56 2.07 51.27
C HIS A 52 -11.92 2.42 51.92
N CYS A 53 -12.27 1.75 53.01
CA CYS A 53 -13.46 2.02 53.81
C CYS A 53 -13.21 1.93 55.32
N HIS A 54 -14.25 2.16 56.12
CA HIS A 54 -14.24 2.15 57.60
C HIS A 54 -13.69 0.85 58.20
N HIS A 55 -13.79 -0.29 57.51
CA HIS A 55 -13.21 -1.56 57.97
C HIS A 55 -11.69 -1.54 58.14
N MET A 56 -10.98 -0.55 57.58
CA MET A 56 -9.53 -0.40 57.78
C MET A 56 -9.17 0.34 59.07
N GLU A 57 -10.12 0.98 59.76
CA GLU A 57 -9.83 1.72 60.99
C GLU A 57 -9.34 0.87 62.17
N PRO A 58 -9.90 -0.33 62.43
CA PRO A 58 -9.40 -1.21 63.48
C PRO A 58 -7.94 -1.64 63.30
N LEU A 59 -7.44 -1.65 62.05
CA LEU A 59 -6.08 -2.07 61.71
C LEU A 59 -5.06 -0.92 61.78
N LYS A 60 -5.49 0.30 62.10
CA LYS A 60 -4.65 1.51 62.01
C LYS A 60 -3.37 1.42 62.83
N GLU A 61 -3.50 1.18 64.13
CA GLU A 61 -2.35 1.21 65.04
C GLU A 61 -1.37 0.06 64.73
N GLU A 62 -1.89 -1.11 64.37
CA GLU A 62 -1.07 -2.25 63.95
C GLU A 62 -0.28 -1.94 62.68
N LEU A 63 -0.93 -1.37 61.65
CA LEU A 63 -0.27 -1.02 60.40
C LEU A 63 0.77 0.10 60.58
N LEU A 64 0.45 1.13 61.38
CA LEU A 64 1.38 2.21 61.68
C LEU A 64 2.63 1.70 62.40
N GLY A 65 2.46 0.81 63.38
CA GLY A 65 3.56 0.17 64.10
C GLY A 65 4.40 -0.75 63.22
N ALA A 66 3.75 -1.59 62.39
CA ALA A 66 4.44 -2.50 61.49
C ALA A 66 5.33 -1.78 60.46
N LEU A 67 4.94 -0.57 60.06
CA LEU A 67 5.62 0.24 59.06
C LEU A 67 6.51 1.34 59.66
N ASP A 68 6.65 1.44 60.99
CA ASP A 68 7.39 2.52 61.66
C ASP A 68 8.89 2.56 61.29
N SER A 69 9.45 1.39 60.92
CA SER A 69 10.84 1.27 60.49
C SER A 69 11.12 1.72 59.06
N LEU A 70 10.08 2.08 58.29
CA LEU A 70 10.24 2.59 56.94
C LEU A 70 11.07 3.87 56.93
N LYS A 71 11.99 3.96 55.97
CA LYS A 71 12.83 5.15 55.74
C LYS A 71 12.54 5.72 54.36
N PRO A 72 11.55 6.63 54.23
CA PRO A 72 11.20 7.23 52.96
C PRO A 72 12.38 8.04 52.41
N SER A 73 12.51 8.08 51.08
CA SER A 73 13.59 8.79 50.39
C SER A 73 13.06 9.51 49.16
N PRO A 74 13.76 10.53 48.64
CA PRO A 74 13.33 11.24 47.43
C PRO A 74 13.18 10.27 46.25
N THR A 75 12.11 10.43 45.49
CA THR A 75 11.85 9.64 44.29
C THR A 75 12.74 10.11 43.13
N LYS A 76 13.34 9.18 42.38
CA LYS A 76 14.11 9.49 41.16
C LYS A 76 13.20 9.75 39.96
N ILE A 77 12.05 9.09 39.93
CA ILE A 77 10.98 9.25 38.94
C ILE A 77 9.85 9.98 39.64
N PRO A 78 9.27 11.06 39.06
CA PRO A 78 8.13 11.75 39.66
C PRO A 78 7.02 10.78 40.08
N PHE A 79 6.55 10.92 41.32
CA PHE A 79 5.53 10.04 41.88
C PHE A 79 4.22 10.83 42.02
N TYR A 80 3.20 10.45 41.24
CA TYR A 80 1.86 11.00 41.35
C TYR A 80 1.07 10.09 42.28
N SER A 81 0.74 10.63 43.46
CA SER A 81 0.07 9.86 44.50
C SER A 81 -1.42 9.76 44.21
N THR A 82 -1.95 8.55 44.19
CA THR A 82 -3.40 8.32 44.11
C THR A 82 -4.12 8.56 45.44
N VAL A 83 -3.41 8.84 46.53
CA VAL A 83 -4.02 9.27 47.81
C VAL A 83 -4.32 10.76 47.80
N THR A 84 -3.43 11.55 47.17
CA THR A 84 -3.57 13.02 47.13
C THR A 84 -4.03 13.56 45.77
N GLY A 85 -3.98 12.73 44.72
CA GLY A 85 -4.32 13.11 43.34
C GLY A 85 -3.26 13.98 42.65
N MET A 86 -2.09 14.16 43.25
CA MET A 86 -1.06 15.08 42.75
C MET A 86 0.37 14.54 42.93
N VAL A 87 1.34 15.22 42.31
CA VAL A 87 2.76 14.90 42.48
C VAL A 87 3.20 15.04 43.94
N MET A 88 3.97 14.07 44.43
CA MET A 88 4.42 14.03 45.81
C MET A 88 5.89 13.64 45.92
N ASP A 89 6.57 14.27 46.88
CA ASP A 89 7.93 13.91 47.26
C ASP A 89 7.96 12.55 47.98
N GLY A 90 8.85 11.66 47.53
CA GLY A 90 9.03 10.34 48.12
C GLY A 90 9.36 10.32 49.62
N ARG A 91 9.90 11.42 50.17
CA ARG A 91 10.15 11.56 51.62
C ARG A 91 8.87 11.57 52.45
N LYS A 92 7.71 11.79 51.83
CA LYS A 92 6.39 11.76 52.48
C LYS A 92 5.73 10.38 52.47
N LEU A 93 6.37 9.36 51.91
CA LEU A 93 5.85 7.98 51.84
C LEU A 93 6.09 7.20 53.15
N ASP A 94 5.73 7.81 54.28
CA ASP A 94 5.88 7.24 55.63
C ASP A 94 4.74 6.27 55.99
N ASN A 95 4.78 5.69 57.19
CA ASN A 95 3.74 4.78 57.68
C ASN A 95 2.34 5.40 57.66
N LYS A 96 2.22 6.70 57.97
CA LYS A 96 0.96 7.44 57.92
C LYS A 96 0.43 7.51 56.49
N TYR A 97 1.30 7.77 55.51
CA TYR A 97 0.91 7.73 54.11
C TYR A 97 0.38 6.35 53.69
N TRP A 98 1.07 5.26 54.07
CA TRP A 98 0.64 3.91 53.70
C TRP A 98 -0.66 3.50 54.38
N TYR A 99 -0.90 3.95 55.62
CA TYR A 99 -2.23 3.80 56.25
C TYR A 99 -3.31 4.56 55.48
N ARG A 100 -3.05 5.83 55.14
CA ARG A 100 -3.98 6.61 54.30
C ARG A 100 -4.21 5.93 52.95
N ASN A 101 -3.20 5.32 52.35
CA ASN A 101 -3.33 4.62 51.08
C ASN A 101 -4.32 3.45 51.14
N VAL A 102 -4.31 2.65 52.21
CA VAL A 102 -5.26 1.54 52.35
C VAL A 102 -6.64 1.97 52.85
N ARG A 103 -6.75 3.14 53.50
CA ARG A 103 -8.00 3.62 54.14
C ARG A 103 -8.77 4.66 53.33
N GLU A 104 -8.09 5.61 52.71
CA GLU A 104 -8.70 6.73 51.97
C GLU A 104 -9.06 6.32 50.54
N THR A 105 -9.93 7.11 49.91
CA THR A 105 -10.34 6.95 48.51
C THR A 105 -9.14 7.04 47.56
N VAL A 106 -9.03 6.08 46.65
CA VAL A 106 -8.06 6.10 45.55
C VAL A 106 -8.49 7.11 44.49
N SER A 107 -7.83 8.26 44.46
CA SER A 107 -7.95 9.32 43.46
C SER A 107 -7.14 8.99 42.19
N PHE A 108 -7.42 7.85 41.56
CA PHE A 108 -6.70 7.38 40.37
C PHE A 108 -6.90 8.31 39.17
N ALA A 109 -8.15 8.57 38.79
CA ALA A 109 -8.46 9.46 37.67
C ALA A 109 -7.88 10.88 37.85
N PRO A 110 -8.02 11.54 39.03
CA PRO A 110 -7.33 12.80 39.29
C PRO A 110 -5.81 12.73 39.10
N ALA A 111 -5.14 11.68 39.58
CA ALA A 111 -3.70 11.52 39.41
C ALA A 111 -3.29 11.32 37.93
N ILE A 112 -4.07 10.57 37.16
CA ILE A 112 -3.86 10.42 35.71
C ILE A 112 -4.14 11.74 34.97
N GLU A 113 -5.14 12.51 35.38
CA GLU A 113 -5.37 13.84 34.81
C GLU A 113 -4.19 14.79 35.02
N GLU A 114 -3.57 14.80 36.20
CA GLU A 114 -2.35 15.58 36.44
C GLU A 114 -1.20 15.11 35.53
N LEU A 115 -1.02 13.81 35.34
CA LEU A 115 -0.04 13.27 34.38
C LEU A 115 -0.34 13.75 32.94
N ILE A 116 -1.59 13.74 32.51
CA ILE A 116 -1.98 14.21 31.18
C ILE A 116 -1.74 15.73 31.03
N LYS A 117 -2.05 16.51 32.08
CA LYS A 117 -1.79 17.96 32.10
C LYS A 117 -0.30 18.27 32.00
N ASP A 118 0.54 17.47 32.65
CA ASP A 118 2.00 17.57 32.60
C ASP A 118 2.60 17.06 31.28
N GLY A 119 1.76 16.59 30.35
CA GLY A 119 2.14 16.26 28.98
C GLY A 119 2.41 14.79 28.72
N PHE A 120 2.16 13.91 29.71
CA PHE A 120 2.30 12.46 29.52
C PHE A 120 1.08 11.89 28.77
N ASN A 121 1.33 11.07 27.75
CA ASN A 121 0.29 10.43 26.94
C ASN A 121 0.55 8.94 26.68
N THR A 122 1.56 8.38 27.34
CA THR A 122 2.00 6.99 27.15
C THR A 122 2.00 6.31 28.50
N PHE A 123 1.15 5.30 28.64
CA PHE A 123 0.95 4.61 29.92
C PHE A 123 1.23 3.12 29.78
N VAL A 124 1.96 2.58 30.75
CA VAL A 124 2.18 1.14 30.89
C VAL A 124 1.52 0.69 32.18
N GLU A 125 0.53 -0.17 32.07
CA GLU A 125 -0.16 -0.74 33.22
C GLU A 125 0.63 -1.94 33.76
N LEU A 126 1.25 -1.77 34.93
CA LEU A 126 1.99 -2.83 35.61
C LEU A 126 1.06 -3.63 36.52
N GLY A 127 0.72 -4.85 36.10
CA GLY A 127 -0.14 -5.72 36.88
C GLY A 127 -0.44 -7.05 36.18
N PRO A 128 -1.07 -8.01 36.88
CA PRO A 128 -1.39 -9.34 36.36
C PRO A 128 -2.47 -9.33 35.27
N HIS A 129 -3.25 -8.26 35.16
CA HIS A 129 -4.27 -8.08 34.16
C HIS A 129 -4.59 -6.58 34.02
N PRO A 130 -4.79 -6.05 32.80
CA PRO A 130 -5.14 -4.65 32.62
C PRO A 130 -6.60 -4.39 33.03
N ILE A 131 -6.80 -3.53 34.01
CA ILE A 131 -8.11 -3.08 34.50
C ILE A 131 -8.26 -1.56 34.41
N HIS A 132 -7.18 -0.81 34.28
CA HIS A 132 -7.21 0.67 34.30
C HIS A 132 -7.26 1.29 32.90
N ALA A 133 -6.96 0.52 31.85
CA ALA A 133 -6.87 1.03 30.49
C ALA A 133 -8.12 1.78 30.03
N MET A 134 -9.33 1.31 30.37
CA MET A 134 -10.58 2.00 30.02
C MET A 134 -10.65 3.40 30.64
N GLY A 135 -10.42 3.53 31.94
CA GLY A 135 -10.45 4.83 32.62
C GLY A 135 -9.39 5.80 32.12
N ILE A 136 -8.19 5.32 31.77
CA ILE A 136 -7.14 6.16 31.18
C ILE A 136 -7.54 6.64 29.77
N ASN A 137 -8.09 5.77 28.93
CA ASN A 137 -8.55 6.14 27.59
C ASN A 137 -9.68 7.17 27.65
N ASP A 138 -10.67 6.98 28.54
CA ASP A 138 -11.75 7.95 28.73
C ASP A 138 -11.22 9.35 29.09
N LEU A 139 -10.18 9.42 29.92
CA LEU A 139 -9.53 10.68 30.30
C LEU A 139 -8.77 11.32 29.13
N LEU A 140 -8.08 10.52 28.32
CA LEU A 140 -7.41 10.99 27.10
C LEU A 140 -8.42 11.57 26.10
N ASP A 141 -9.52 10.85 25.88
CA ASP A 141 -10.60 11.24 24.98
C ASP A 141 -11.30 12.53 25.45
N ALA A 142 -11.63 12.62 26.75
CA ALA A 142 -12.22 13.82 27.35
C ALA A 142 -11.34 15.07 27.19
N ARG A 143 -10.02 14.89 27.07
CA ARG A 143 -9.04 15.97 26.85
C ARG A 143 -8.65 16.14 25.37
N GLN A 144 -9.24 15.37 24.47
CA GLN A 144 -8.91 15.33 23.04
C GLN A 144 -7.39 15.12 22.80
N LYS A 145 -6.79 14.21 23.57
CA LYS A 145 -5.37 13.88 23.51
C LYS A 145 -5.17 12.50 22.92
N ASN A 146 -4.33 12.41 21.89
CA ASN A 146 -3.84 11.12 21.40
C ASN A 146 -2.86 10.52 22.41
N GLY A 147 -3.11 9.28 22.83
CA GLY A 147 -2.26 8.54 23.75
C GLY A 147 -2.30 7.04 23.51
N VAL A 148 -1.46 6.31 24.23
CA VAL A 148 -1.40 4.86 24.18
C VAL A 148 -1.34 4.28 25.59
N VAL A 149 -2.10 3.22 25.83
CA VAL A 149 -2.10 2.46 27.08
C VAL A 149 -1.82 1.00 26.77
N VAL A 150 -0.77 0.44 27.36
CA VAL A 150 -0.37 -0.96 27.12
C VAL A 150 -0.26 -1.74 28.43
N PRO A 151 -0.66 -3.02 28.46
CA PRO A 151 -0.48 -3.88 29.63
C PRO A 151 0.96 -4.38 29.77
N SER A 152 1.42 -4.69 30.98
CA SER A 152 2.62 -5.51 31.17
C SER A 152 2.36 -6.97 30.86
N ILE A 153 1.28 -7.53 31.40
CA ILE A 153 0.82 -8.91 31.20
C ILE A 153 -0.72 -8.96 31.25
N ARG A 154 -1.30 -10.07 30.79
CA ARG A 154 -2.74 -10.30 30.81
C ARG A 154 -3.02 -11.72 31.32
N ARG A 155 -3.91 -11.83 32.31
CA ARG A 155 -4.40 -13.14 32.79
C ARG A 155 -4.85 -14.03 31.62
N GLN A 156 -4.46 -15.30 31.68
CA GLN A 156 -4.73 -16.34 30.66
C GLN A 156 -4.01 -16.18 29.32
N ASP A 157 -3.19 -15.13 29.14
CA ASP A 157 -2.34 -14.98 27.97
C ASP A 157 -0.91 -15.43 28.26
N GLU A 158 -0.15 -15.72 27.20
CA GLU A 158 1.28 -15.96 27.29
C GLU A 158 2.00 -14.66 27.70
N GLU A 159 2.63 -14.66 28.87
CA GLU A 159 3.27 -13.47 29.48
C GLU A 159 4.31 -12.83 28.56
N LYS A 160 5.24 -13.64 28.03
CA LYS A 160 6.32 -13.19 27.16
C LYS A 160 5.77 -12.55 25.88
N ARG A 161 4.77 -13.17 25.27
CA ARG A 161 4.12 -12.66 24.07
C ARG A 161 3.40 -11.34 24.34
N THR A 162 2.69 -11.24 25.47
CA THR A 162 1.98 -10.01 25.87
C THR A 162 2.96 -8.87 26.06
N PHE A 163 4.02 -9.11 26.84
CA PHE A 163 5.03 -8.11 27.12
C PHE A 163 5.74 -7.63 25.84
N LEU A 164 6.15 -8.55 24.96
CA LEU A 164 6.78 -8.21 23.68
C LEU A 164 5.82 -7.48 22.72
N SER A 165 4.53 -7.81 22.75
CA SER A 165 3.52 -7.12 21.95
C SER A 165 3.36 -5.68 22.44
N SER A 166 3.28 -5.46 23.76
CA SER A 166 3.26 -4.12 24.36
C SER A 166 4.52 -3.32 24.03
N LEU A 167 5.69 -3.96 24.05
CA LEU A 167 6.96 -3.34 23.65
C LEU A 167 6.97 -2.94 22.16
N GLY A 168 6.41 -3.80 21.30
CA GLY A 168 6.19 -3.51 19.88
C GLY A 168 5.27 -2.31 19.67
N THR A 169 4.15 -2.25 20.40
CA THR A 169 3.23 -1.10 20.38
C THR A 169 3.90 0.18 20.82
N LEU A 170 4.70 0.14 21.90
CA LEU A 170 5.46 1.31 22.35
C LEU A 170 6.49 1.74 21.29
N HIS A 171 7.14 0.79 20.62
CA HIS A 171 8.10 1.09 19.55
C HIS A 171 7.44 1.76 18.35
N THR A 172 6.30 1.23 17.87
CA THR A 172 5.55 1.82 16.74
C THR A 172 4.90 3.14 17.11
N TRP A 173 4.58 3.36 18.38
CA TRP A 173 4.15 4.65 18.92
C TRP A 173 5.26 5.71 18.91
N GLY A 174 6.53 5.30 18.78
CA GLY A 174 7.69 6.18 18.72
C GLY A 174 8.55 6.21 19.99
N CYS A 175 8.25 5.35 20.97
CA CYS A 175 9.10 5.22 22.15
C CYS A 175 10.46 4.60 21.76
N LYS A 176 11.54 5.13 22.35
CA LYS A 176 12.87 4.55 22.21
C LYS A 176 12.99 3.31 23.09
N VAL A 177 12.95 2.14 22.46
CA VAL A 177 13.18 0.87 23.13
C VAL A 177 14.68 0.54 23.13
N HIS A 178 15.22 0.24 24.31
CA HIS A 178 16.59 -0.23 24.44
C HIS A 178 16.68 -1.73 24.11
N TRP A 179 16.69 -2.05 22.81
CA TRP A 179 16.68 -3.43 22.32
C TRP A 179 17.88 -4.25 22.81
N GLN A 180 19.07 -3.64 22.92
CA GLN A 180 20.27 -4.30 23.46
C GLN A 180 20.07 -4.75 24.91
N GLY A 181 19.29 -4.04 25.72
CA GLY A 181 19.00 -4.45 27.09
C GLY A 181 18.12 -5.70 27.18
N TYR A 182 17.29 -5.98 26.18
CA TYR A 182 16.45 -7.17 26.13
C TYR A 182 17.15 -8.35 25.44
N PHE A 183 17.81 -8.06 24.33
CA PHE A 183 18.38 -9.07 23.44
C PHE A 183 19.85 -9.39 23.75
N GLY A 184 20.58 -8.51 24.42
CA GLY A 184 22.03 -8.64 24.63
C GLY A 184 22.84 -8.41 23.35
N GLU A 185 24.08 -8.91 23.34
CA GLU A 185 24.93 -8.92 22.14
C GLU A 185 24.44 -10.01 21.18
N ASN A 186 23.59 -9.62 20.22
CA ASN A 186 23.06 -10.52 19.20
C ASN A 186 23.58 -10.20 17.81
N GLN A 187 23.62 -11.23 16.95
CA GLN A 187 23.92 -11.06 15.53
C GLN A 187 22.67 -10.57 14.79
N PHE A 188 22.76 -9.38 14.20
CA PHE A 188 21.70 -8.85 13.35
C PHE A 188 21.71 -9.58 11.99
N VAL A 189 20.56 -10.08 11.58
CA VAL A 189 20.37 -10.64 10.24
C VAL A 189 19.85 -9.55 9.29
N ARG A 190 20.36 -9.52 8.06
CA ARG A 190 19.90 -8.56 7.05
C ARG A 190 18.54 -9.01 6.51
N LEU A 191 17.52 -8.20 6.76
CA LEU A 191 16.20 -8.37 6.16
C LEU A 191 16.16 -7.77 4.75
N PRO A 192 15.19 -8.17 3.90
CA PRO A 192 14.93 -7.48 2.64
C PRO A 192 14.81 -5.97 2.85
N THR A 193 15.39 -5.21 1.94
CA THR A 193 15.33 -3.75 1.99
C THR A 193 13.92 -3.24 1.75
N TYR A 194 13.66 -1.99 2.10
CA TYR A 194 12.38 -1.32 1.84
C TYR A 194 11.88 -1.59 0.42
N PRO A 195 10.67 -2.16 0.26
CA PRO A 195 10.13 -2.45 -1.06
C PRO A 195 9.64 -1.15 -1.68
N TRP A 196 10.51 -0.48 -2.45
CA TRP A 196 10.15 0.73 -3.17
C TRP A 196 8.91 0.49 -4.05
N GLN A 197 7.95 1.42 -4.00
CA GLN A 197 6.87 1.48 -4.97
C GLN A 197 7.45 1.86 -6.33
N LYS A 198 7.69 0.84 -7.16
CA LYS A 198 8.36 1.00 -8.46
C LYS A 198 7.41 1.64 -9.46
N GLU A 199 7.48 2.94 -9.58
CA GLU A 199 6.80 3.70 -10.64
C GLU A 199 7.81 4.20 -11.67
N ARG A 200 7.38 4.22 -12.94
CA ARG A 200 8.23 4.69 -14.04
C ARG A 200 8.14 6.21 -14.16
N HIS A 201 9.03 6.90 -13.46
CA HIS A 201 9.23 8.35 -13.60
C HIS A 201 10.40 8.62 -14.55
N TRP A 202 10.17 8.51 -15.86
CA TRP A 202 11.18 8.78 -16.90
C TRP A 202 10.77 10.00 -17.72
N LEU A 203 11.59 11.05 -17.68
CA LEU A 203 11.47 12.22 -18.54
C LEU A 203 12.54 12.10 -19.64
N GLU A 204 12.16 11.55 -20.79
CA GLU A 204 13.02 11.49 -21.97
C GLU A 204 12.56 12.56 -22.96
N THR A 205 13.47 13.45 -23.38
CA THR A 205 13.20 14.43 -24.42
C THR A 205 13.09 13.75 -25.78
N GLU A 206 12.38 14.36 -26.73
CA GLU A 206 12.27 13.81 -28.08
C GLU A 206 13.65 13.66 -28.76
N GLU A 207 14.56 14.59 -28.50
CA GLU A 207 15.96 14.53 -28.94
C GLU A 207 16.70 13.33 -28.33
N GLY A 208 16.60 13.13 -27.01
CA GLY A 208 17.19 11.97 -26.34
C GLY A 208 16.65 10.64 -26.86
N ARG A 209 15.34 10.60 -27.17
CA ARG A 209 14.70 9.44 -27.82
C ARG A 209 15.26 9.20 -29.22
N LYS A 210 15.45 10.24 -30.04
CA LYS A 210 16.02 10.16 -31.40
C LYS A 210 17.47 9.70 -31.39
N THR A 211 18.29 10.16 -30.43
CA THR A 211 19.68 9.66 -30.29
C THR A 211 19.72 8.18 -29.92
N ARG A 212 18.81 7.73 -29.04
CA ARG A 212 18.76 6.34 -28.59
C ARG A 212 18.18 5.38 -29.63
N LEU A 213 17.23 5.84 -30.45
CA LEU A 213 16.44 4.98 -31.36
C LEU A 213 16.64 5.27 -32.86
N GLY A 214 17.25 6.39 -33.25
CA GLY A 214 17.39 6.85 -34.64
C GLY A 214 16.31 7.83 -35.11
N SER A 215 16.45 8.35 -36.34
CA SER A 215 15.46 9.19 -37.02
C SER A 215 14.61 8.36 -37.96
N PHE A 216 13.28 8.40 -37.79
CA PHE A 216 12.32 7.64 -38.60
C PHE A 216 11.82 8.49 -39.78
N ILE A 217 11.93 7.98 -41.00
CA ILE A 217 11.47 8.66 -42.24
C ILE A 217 9.92 8.66 -42.31
N HIS A 218 9.28 7.66 -41.70
CA HIS A 218 7.84 7.55 -41.56
C HIS A 218 7.51 7.02 -40.14
N PRO A 219 6.43 7.46 -39.46
CA PRO A 219 6.11 7.06 -38.09
C PRO A 219 6.11 5.54 -37.87
N HIS A 220 5.67 4.77 -38.85
CA HIS A 220 5.56 3.31 -38.73
C HIS A 220 6.76 2.53 -39.30
N LEU A 221 7.72 3.17 -39.96
CA LEU A 221 8.92 2.51 -40.48
C LEU A 221 10.06 2.68 -39.49
N GLU A 222 10.51 1.59 -38.87
CA GLU A 222 11.48 1.62 -37.77
C GLU A 222 12.91 1.45 -38.28
N ARG A 223 13.25 0.27 -38.83
CA ARG A 223 14.62 -0.09 -39.21
C ARG A 223 14.68 -0.66 -40.61
N LYS A 224 15.63 -0.18 -41.41
CA LYS A 224 16.01 -0.74 -42.72
C LYS A 224 17.22 -1.67 -42.55
N THR A 225 17.14 -2.87 -43.12
CA THR A 225 18.26 -3.81 -43.23
C THR A 225 18.23 -4.50 -44.60
N THR A 226 19.22 -5.34 -44.90
CA THR A 226 19.26 -6.18 -46.10
C THR A 226 19.04 -7.65 -45.74
N SER A 227 18.41 -8.41 -46.64
CA SER A 227 18.23 -9.86 -46.45
C SER A 227 19.56 -10.59 -46.45
N ALA A 228 19.71 -11.58 -45.57
CA ALA A 228 20.91 -12.41 -45.51
C ALA A 228 20.92 -13.50 -46.62
N ARG A 229 19.75 -13.88 -47.13
CA ARG A 229 19.61 -14.92 -48.17
C ARG A 229 19.72 -14.34 -49.57
N GLU A 230 19.14 -13.16 -49.77
CA GLU A 230 19.15 -12.43 -51.03
C GLU A 230 19.70 -11.04 -50.74
N SER A 231 21.02 -10.89 -50.81
CA SER A 231 21.76 -9.71 -50.31
C SER A 231 21.30 -8.35 -50.84
N HIS A 232 20.55 -8.34 -51.93
CA HIS A 232 20.00 -7.13 -52.52
C HIS A 232 18.62 -6.76 -51.95
N ASN A 233 17.85 -7.71 -51.41
CA ASN A 233 16.51 -7.43 -50.89
C ASN A 233 16.59 -6.55 -49.65
N ILE A 234 15.64 -5.62 -49.56
CA ILE A 234 15.52 -4.64 -48.49
C ILE A 234 14.45 -5.13 -47.52
N ILE A 235 14.78 -5.17 -46.23
CA ILE A 235 13.84 -5.50 -45.17
C ILE A 235 13.58 -4.26 -44.32
N TRP A 236 12.31 -3.95 -44.10
CA TRP A 236 11.84 -2.93 -43.19
C TRP A 236 11.12 -3.54 -42.00
N ASP A 237 11.57 -3.21 -40.79
CA ASP A 237 10.80 -3.45 -39.57
C ASP A 237 9.73 -2.37 -39.43
N ILE A 238 8.47 -2.79 -39.21
CA ILE A 238 7.31 -1.92 -39.11
C ILE A 238 6.78 -1.93 -37.68
N LYS A 239 6.49 -0.74 -37.14
CA LYS A 239 5.93 -0.56 -35.80
C LYS A 239 4.52 0.03 -35.85
N LEU A 240 3.55 -0.80 -35.49
CA LEU A 240 2.15 -0.42 -35.33
C LEU A 240 1.71 -0.73 -33.89
N ASP A 241 1.67 0.31 -33.06
CA ASP A 241 1.28 0.21 -31.65
C ASP A 241 0.46 1.45 -31.26
N LYS A 242 -0.80 1.24 -30.85
CA LYS A 242 -1.71 2.33 -30.45
C LYS A 242 -1.22 3.14 -29.25
N ARG A 243 -0.31 2.60 -28.44
CA ARG A 243 0.33 3.36 -27.33
C ARG A 243 1.25 4.44 -27.86
N THR A 244 1.84 4.22 -29.04
CA THR A 244 2.73 5.18 -29.70
C THR A 244 1.95 6.05 -30.70
N TYR A 245 0.99 5.44 -31.41
CA TYR A 245 0.19 6.06 -32.45
C TYR A 245 -1.31 5.86 -32.18
N PRO A 246 -1.94 6.70 -31.34
CA PRO A 246 -3.31 6.48 -30.85
C PRO A 246 -4.37 6.32 -31.95
N TYR A 247 -4.19 6.97 -33.10
CA TYR A 247 -5.09 6.87 -34.25
C TYR A 247 -5.19 5.45 -34.85
N ILE A 248 -4.28 4.55 -34.51
CA ILE A 248 -4.38 3.13 -34.90
C ILE A 248 -5.63 2.47 -34.30
N ASP A 249 -6.10 2.92 -33.13
CA ASP A 249 -7.26 2.33 -32.45
C ASP A 249 -8.60 2.66 -33.15
N ASP A 250 -8.62 3.64 -34.05
CA ASP A 250 -9.84 4.16 -34.68
C ASP A 250 -10.40 3.22 -35.76
N HIS A 251 -9.56 2.39 -36.40
CA HIS A 251 -10.00 1.49 -37.46
C HIS A 251 -10.29 0.07 -36.91
N LYS A 252 -11.53 -0.13 -36.46
CA LYS A 252 -12.03 -1.41 -35.94
C LYS A 252 -13.10 -2.00 -36.85
N VAL A 253 -12.89 -3.26 -37.25
CA VAL A 253 -13.85 -4.00 -38.10
C VAL A 253 -14.41 -5.15 -37.29
N GLN A 254 -15.72 -5.09 -36.97
CA GLN A 254 -16.41 -6.08 -36.13
C GLN A 254 -15.80 -6.28 -34.72
N GLY A 255 -15.13 -5.26 -34.18
CA GLY A 255 -14.54 -5.29 -32.84
C GLY A 255 -13.01 -5.12 -32.82
N PRO A 256 -12.22 -6.05 -33.39
CA PRO A 256 -10.76 -5.97 -33.35
C PRO A 256 -10.20 -4.81 -34.17
N ILE A 257 -9.02 -4.33 -33.77
CA ILE A 257 -8.24 -3.35 -34.53
C ILE A 257 -7.68 -4.07 -35.77
N VAL A 258 -8.02 -3.56 -36.94
CA VAL A 258 -7.52 -4.07 -38.22
C VAL A 258 -6.75 -2.94 -38.89
N TYR A 259 -5.51 -3.19 -39.31
CA TYR A 259 -4.78 -2.16 -40.03
C TYR A 259 -5.48 -1.85 -41.37
N PRO A 260 -5.84 -0.58 -41.65
CA PRO A 260 -6.63 -0.25 -42.83
C PRO A 260 -5.84 -0.52 -44.11
N GLY A 261 -6.53 -0.94 -45.18
CA GLY A 261 -5.91 -1.16 -46.49
C GLY A 261 -5.16 0.07 -47.01
N ALA A 262 -5.69 1.28 -46.78
CA ALA A 262 -4.99 2.54 -47.07
C ALA A 262 -3.67 2.69 -46.31
N GLY A 263 -3.57 2.14 -45.09
CA GLY A 263 -2.33 2.12 -44.32
C GLY A 263 -1.26 1.21 -44.94
N HIS A 264 -1.64 0.06 -45.51
CA HIS A 264 -0.70 -0.78 -46.26
C HIS A 264 -0.15 -0.04 -47.48
N VAL A 265 -1.00 0.70 -48.20
CA VAL A 265 -0.59 1.52 -49.34
C VAL A 265 0.41 2.60 -48.89
N GLU A 266 0.08 3.36 -47.85
CA GLU A 266 0.95 4.38 -47.29
C GLU A 266 2.31 3.82 -46.84
N LEU A 267 2.32 2.70 -46.12
CA LEU A 267 3.56 2.01 -45.73
C LEU A 267 4.41 1.63 -46.93
N SER A 268 3.78 1.12 -47.98
CA SER A 268 4.45 0.64 -49.19
C SER A 268 5.06 1.81 -49.97
N ILE A 269 4.32 2.92 -50.13
CA ILE A 269 4.83 4.15 -50.75
C ILE A 269 5.99 4.73 -49.94
N SER A 270 5.81 4.88 -48.62
CA SER A 270 6.83 5.41 -47.72
C SER A 270 8.11 4.56 -47.74
N ALA A 271 7.97 3.23 -47.77
CA ALA A 271 9.09 2.31 -47.86
C ALA A 271 9.77 2.37 -49.24
N ALA A 272 9.01 2.50 -50.32
CA ALA A 272 9.53 2.65 -51.67
C ALA A 272 10.34 3.95 -51.82
N LEU A 273 9.80 5.08 -51.37
CA LEU A 273 10.50 6.38 -51.36
C LEU A 273 11.78 6.32 -50.52
N ALA A 274 11.74 5.72 -49.34
CA ALA A 274 12.91 5.54 -48.47
C ALA A 274 13.94 4.53 -49.03
N SER A 275 13.54 3.69 -49.99
CA SER A 275 14.39 2.63 -50.55
C SER A 275 15.00 3.02 -51.89
N PHE A 276 14.21 3.62 -52.78
CA PHE A 276 14.57 3.90 -54.17
C PHE A 276 14.63 5.40 -54.48
N GLY A 277 14.14 6.27 -53.59
CA GLY A 277 14.14 7.72 -53.78
C GLY A 277 13.36 8.15 -55.02
N GLU A 278 13.94 9.06 -55.81
CA GLU A 278 13.35 9.59 -57.04
C GLU A 278 13.12 8.55 -58.15
N LYS A 279 13.67 7.33 -58.01
CA LYS A 279 13.45 6.26 -58.98
C LYS A 279 12.07 5.63 -58.85
N PHE A 280 11.44 5.70 -57.68
CA PHE A 280 10.11 5.14 -57.47
C PHE A 280 9.05 5.99 -58.18
N GLU A 281 8.19 5.35 -58.98
CA GLU A 281 7.14 6.01 -59.73
C GLU A 281 5.75 5.72 -59.16
N PHE A 282 5.35 4.43 -59.10
CA PHE A 282 4.03 4.02 -58.61
C PHE A 282 4.03 2.58 -58.07
N LEU A 283 2.97 2.24 -57.34
CA LEU A 283 2.67 0.86 -56.93
C LEU A 283 1.74 0.21 -57.96
N GLU A 284 1.98 -1.07 -58.25
CA GLU A 284 1.11 -1.89 -59.09
C GLU A 284 0.77 -3.22 -58.42
N ASP A 285 -0.26 -3.90 -58.94
CA ASP A 285 -0.68 -5.24 -58.54
C ASP A 285 -0.83 -5.45 -57.02
N LEU A 286 -1.46 -4.48 -56.34
CA LEU A 286 -1.68 -4.53 -54.89
C LEU A 286 -2.69 -5.61 -54.51
N ASN A 287 -2.27 -6.56 -53.67
CA ASN A 287 -3.09 -7.65 -53.15
C ASN A 287 -3.13 -7.63 -51.61
N PHE A 288 -4.32 -7.85 -51.05
CA PHE A 288 -4.54 -8.00 -49.61
C PHE A 288 -4.89 -9.46 -49.30
N GLU A 289 -3.91 -10.20 -48.79
CA GLU A 289 -3.98 -11.65 -48.58
C GLU A 289 -4.65 -12.01 -47.26
N SER A 290 -4.36 -11.24 -46.20
CA SER A 290 -4.97 -11.42 -44.90
C SER A 290 -5.04 -10.12 -44.13
N ALA A 291 -6.04 -10.02 -43.24
CA ALA A 291 -6.17 -8.87 -42.36
C ALA A 291 -5.02 -8.81 -41.35
N LEU A 292 -4.36 -7.66 -41.28
CA LEU A 292 -3.35 -7.37 -40.27
C LEU A 292 -4.03 -6.94 -38.96
N PHE A 293 -4.33 -7.90 -38.10
CA PHE A 293 -4.92 -7.66 -36.79
C PHE A 293 -3.88 -7.14 -35.80
N LEU A 294 -4.21 -6.06 -35.08
CA LEU A 294 -3.36 -5.51 -34.03
C LEU A 294 -3.93 -5.81 -32.64
N PRO A 295 -3.07 -6.16 -31.67
CA PRO A 295 -3.53 -6.53 -30.34
C PRO A 295 -4.12 -5.33 -29.60
N ASP A 296 -5.28 -5.53 -28.97
CA ASP A 296 -5.95 -4.49 -28.17
C ASP A 296 -5.24 -4.23 -26.83
N SER A 297 -4.52 -5.24 -26.32
CA SER A 297 -3.65 -5.17 -25.14
C SER A 297 -2.49 -6.17 -25.26
N GLY A 298 -1.44 -6.02 -24.44
CA GLY A 298 -0.26 -6.90 -24.48
C GLY A 298 0.88 -6.40 -25.37
N GLU A 299 1.78 -7.30 -25.77
CA GLU A 299 2.94 -6.97 -26.60
C GLU A 299 2.53 -6.71 -28.07
N PRO A 300 3.11 -5.70 -28.74
CA PRO A 300 2.87 -5.49 -30.16
C PRO A 300 3.42 -6.66 -30.98
N ILE A 301 2.73 -6.99 -32.08
CA ILE A 301 3.18 -8.03 -33.01
C ILE A 301 4.41 -7.57 -33.81
N HIS A 302 5.15 -8.52 -34.36
CA HIS A 302 6.28 -8.24 -35.23
C HIS A 302 5.78 -8.14 -36.67
N ILE A 303 6.11 -7.05 -37.35
CA ILE A 303 5.68 -6.78 -38.72
C ILE A 303 6.92 -6.43 -39.53
N GLN A 304 7.08 -7.07 -40.68
CA GLN A 304 8.19 -6.85 -41.59
C GLN A 304 7.69 -6.70 -43.01
N MET A 305 8.34 -5.81 -43.76
CA MET A 305 8.20 -5.72 -45.21
C MET A 305 9.50 -6.19 -45.84
N ASP A 306 9.41 -7.18 -46.73
CA ASP A 306 10.50 -7.62 -47.58
C ASP A 306 10.28 -7.06 -48.99
N ILE A 307 11.31 -6.45 -49.57
CA ILE A 307 11.27 -5.81 -50.90
C ILE A 307 12.39 -6.43 -51.75
N SER A 308 12.00 -7.10 -52.83
CA SER A 308 12.90 -7.52 -53.90
C SER A 308 13.49 -6.28 -54.57
N HIS A 309 14.80 -6.10 -54.46
CA HIS A 309 15.46 -4.92 -55.01
C HIS A 309 15.47 -4.90 -56.54
N ASP A 310 15.54 -6.06 -57.19
CA ASP A 310 15.67 -6.13 -58.66
C ASP A 310 14.32 -6.23 -59.37
N GLY A 311 13.28 -6.74 -58.70
CA GLY A 311 11.92 -6.86 -59.25
C GLY A 311 10.94 -5.81 -58.74
N GLY A 312 11.21 -5.23 -57.57
CA GLY A 312 10.30 -4.30 -56.89
C GLY A 312 9.16 -4.99 -56.15
N ASP A 313 9.03 -6.32 -56.23
CA ASP A 313 8.02 -7.08 -55.50
C ASP A 313 8.20 -6.86 -53.99
N TYR A 314 7.11 -6.52 -53.30
CA TYR A 314 7.11 -6.35 -51.86
C TYR A 314 6.08 -7.23 -51.19
N PHE A 315 6.39 -7.61 -49.95
CA PHE A 315 5.57 -8.49 -49.13
C PHE A 315 5.56 -7.99 -47.69
N ILE A 316 4.37 -7.69 -47.15
CA ILE A 316 4.19 -7.34 -45.74
C ILE A 316 3.76 -8.60 -45.00
N TYR A 317 4.57 -9.01 -44.02
CA TYR A 317 4.32 -10.13 -43.14
C TYR A 317 4.10 -9.66 -41.70
N SER A 318 3.31 -10.43 -40.96
CA SER A 318 3.18 -10.27 -39.52
C SER A 318 3.31 -11.60 -38.77
N ARG A 319 3.77 -11.53 -37.52
CA ARG A 319 3.75 -12.65 -36.58
C ARG A 319 3.57 -12.18 -35.14
N PRO A 320 2.89 -12.95 -34.30
CA PRO A 320 2.95 -12.78 -32.85
C PRO A 320 4.38 -12.86 -32.30
N ARG A 321 4.65 -12.18 -31.19
CA ARG A 321 5.90 -12.33 -30.43
C ARG A 321 5.82 -13.56 -29.51
N SER A 322 5.80 -14.75 -30.11
CA SER A 322 5.94 -16.03 -29.41
C SER A 322 6.98 -16.90 -30.12
N GLU A 323 7.68 -17.76 -29.38
CA GLU A 323 8.83 -18.51 -29.87
C GLU A 323 8.51 -19.42 -31.08
N ASN A 324 7.25 -19.86 -31.23
CA ASN A 324 6.82 -20.78 -32.28
C ASN A 324 5.87 -20.14 -33.32
N ALA A 325 5.71 -18.82 -33.34
CA ALA A 325 4.83 -18.16 -34.30
C ALA A 325 5.42 -18.14 -35.72
N SER A 326 4.63 -18.60 -36.70
CA SER A 326 4.92 -18.46 -38.12
C SER A 326 4.56 -17.06 -38.63
N TRP A 327 5.25 -16.64 -39.68
CA TRP A 327 4.90 -15.43 -40.42
C TRP A 327 3.65 -15.66 -41.28
N THR A 328 2.75 -14.67 -41.29
CA THR A 328 1.55 -14.62 -42.13
C THR A 328 1.67 -13.46 -43.10
N MET A 329 1.44 -13.71 -44.39
CA MET A 329 1.43 -12.66 -45.41
C MET A 329 0.15 -11.86 -45.32
N CYS A 330 0.27 -10.55 -45.18
CA CYS A 330 -0.87 -9.65 -45.05
C CYS A 330 -1.18 -8.94 -46.38
N SER A 331 -0.16 -8.44 -47.07
CA SER A 331 -0.33 -7.81 -48.38
C SER A 331 0.94 -7.92 -49.22
N ASN A 332 0.77 -7.85 -50.54
CA ASN A 332 1.87 -7.81 -51.49
C ASN A 332 1.54 -6.88 -52.68
N GLY A 333 2.54 -6.61 -53.50
CA GLY A 333 2.41 -5.88 -54.76
C GLY A 333 3.79 -5.60 -55.33
N LYS A 334 3.87 -4.69 -56.32
CA LYS A 334 5.14 -4.32 -56.95
C LYS A 334 5.38 -2.81 -56.90
N MET A 335 6.62 -2.44 -56.56
CA MET A 335 7.14 -1.09 -56.51
C MET A 335 7.90 -0.79 -57.79
N ASN A 336 7.29 -0.05 -58.72
CA ASN A 336 7.96 0.32 -59.96
C ASN A 336 9.03 1.36 -59.70
N HIS A 337 10.28 0.94 -59.87
CA HIS A 337 11.46 1.77 -59.66
C HIS A 337 12.58 1.52 -60.70
N ILE A 338 12.31 0.60 -61.63
CA ILE A 338 13.06 0.37 -62.85
C ILE A 338 12.15 0.89 -63.96
N LYS A 339 12.68 1.64 -64.92
CA LYS A 339 11.90 2.25 -66.02
C LYS A 339 11.23 1.17 -66.88
N GLU A 340 10.10 0.63 -66.43
CA GLU A 340 9.17 -0.09 -67.27
C GLU A 340 8.29 0.96 -67.94
N VAL A 341 8.37 1.02 -69.27
CA VAL A 341 7.48 1.83 -70.08
C VAL A 341 6.07 1.29 -69.84
N ILE A 342 5.17 2.10 -69.27
CA ILE A 342 3.74 1.81 -69.27
C ILE A 342 3.39 1.47 -70.72
N LYS A 343 3.08 0.19 -70.99
CA LYS A 343 2.55 -0.19 -72.30
C LYS A 343 1.19 0.48 -72.40
N GLU A 344 1.12 1.62 -73.08
CA GLU A 344 -0.15 2.12 -73.58
C GLU A 344 -0.80 0.96 -74.31
N LEU A 345 -1.94 0.49 -73.80
CA LEU A 345 -2.79 -0.40 -74.55
C LEU A 345 -3.12 0.36 -75.83
N GLY A 346 -2.59 -0.14 -76.96
CA GLY A 346 -2.83 0.43 -78.28
C GLY A 346 -4.33 0.61 -78.53
N SER A 347 -4.67 1.35 -79.59
CA SER A 347 -6.07 1.63 -79.92
C SER A 347 -6.94 0.36 -79.86
N PRO A 348 -8.23 0.43 -79.50
CA PRO A 348 -9.08 -0.76 -79.37
C PRO A 348 -9.01 -1.73 -80.56
N GLN A 349 -8.70 -1.22 -81.75
CA GLN A 349 -8.50 -2.00 -82.98
C GLN A 349 -7.22 -2.84 -82.96
N GLU A 350 -6.13 -2.37 -82.35
CA GLU A 350 -4.86 -3.10 -82.18
C GLU A 350 -5.00 -4.21 -81.14
N ILE A 351 -5.76 -3.98 -80.08
CA ILE A 351 -6.09 -5.00 -79.06
C ILE A 351 -6.91 -6.13 -79.68
N ILE A 352 -7.92 -5.81 -80.50
CA ILE A 352 -8.73 -6.81 -81.19
C ILE A 352 -7.90 -7.63 -82.18
N LYS A 353 -6.94 -7.00 -82.88
CA LYS A 353 -6.04 -7.70 -83.80
C LYS A 353 -5.06 -8.64 -83.09
N ALA A 354 -4.55 -8.24 -81.92
CA ALA A 354 -3.65 -9.07 -81.11
C ALA A 354 -4.37 -10.31 -80.54
N ILE A 355 -5.65 -10.18 -80.16
CA ILE A 355 -6.45 -11.30 -79.67
C ILE A 355 -6.83 -12.26 -80.81
N ALA A 356 -7.14 -11.74 -82.01
CA ALA A 356 -7.48 -12.58 -83.17
C ALA A 356 -6.31 -13.41 -83.69
N ASN A 357 -5.08 -12.89 -83.61
CA ASN A 357 -3.87 -13.61 -84.06
C ASN A 357 -3.33 -14.65 -83.07
N GLN A 358 -3.92 -14.80 -81.88
CA GLN A 358 -3.58 -15.86 -80.92
C GLN A 358 -4.49 -17.10 -81.02
N GLN A 359 -5.44 -17.13 -81.99
CA GLN A 359 -6.35 -18.25 -82.21
C GLN A 359 -6.18 -18.97 -83.56
N GLU A 360 -5.10 -18.72 -84.29
CA GLU A 360 -4.55 -19.65 -85.32
C GLU A 360 -3.19 -20.17 -84.84
#